data_AF-A0A6P3XUH7-F1
#
_entry.id   AF-A0A6P3XUH7-F1
#
_cell.length_a   1.000
_cell.length_b   1.000
_cell.length_c   1.000
_cell.angle_alpha   90.00
_cell.angle_beta   90.00
_cell.angle_gamma   90.00
#
_symmetry.space_group_name_H-M   'P 1'
#
loop_
_entity.id
_entity.type
_entity.pdbx_description
1 polymer ?
#
loop_
_entity_poly.entity_id
_entity_poly.type
_entity_poly.pdbx_seq_one_letter_code
_entity_poly.pdbx_strand_id
1 'polypeptide(L)'
;MEFVGDRYYNLNRMLLRSIGLWPYQNPKMMKFQRVISTVILVSSIIVQLLKFVTTEYSLDLLLKVLSFTTPCMVFVLKYISFCLGAESVRNLMENVVNEWNILRTEVELEIIKKQSDLGRFYTVFFTLN
;
A
#
# COMPACT_ATOMS: atom_id res chain seq x y z
N MET A 1 21.40 3.96 -1.56
CA MET A 1 21.78 2.81 -0.71
C MET A 1 21.78 1.59 -1.61
N GLU A 2 22.95 1.02 -1.89
CA GLU A 2 23.04 -0.21 -2.68
C GLU A 2 22.66 -1.39 -1.78
N PHE A 3 21.49 -1.98 -2.07
CA PHE A 3 20.95 -3.11 -1.33
C PHE A 3 21.03 -4.36 -2.23
N VAL A 4 21.64 -5.45 -1.76
CA VAL A 4 21.82 -6.66 -2.59
C VAL A 4 20.46 -7.36 -2.85
N GLY A 5 19.49 -7.20 -1.96
CA GLY A 5 18.10 -7.67 -2.13
C GLY A 5 17.20 -6.74 -2.94
N ASP A 6 17.74 -5.70 -3.60
CA ASP A 6 16.96 -4.69 -4.33
C ASP A 6 16.08 -5.32 -5.42
N ARG A 7 16.53 -6.44 -6.00
CA ARG A 7 15.78 -7.19 -7.01
C ARG A 7 14.49 -7.83 -6.47
N TYR A 8 14.48 -8.27 -5.21
CA TYR A 8 13.32 -8.89 -4.56
C TYR A 8 12.37 -7.85 -3.96
N TYR A 9 12.91 -6.77 -3.39
CA TYR A 9 12.11 -5.69 -2.82
C TYR A 9 11.71 -4.62 -3.84
N ASN A 10 12.10 -4.72 -5.11
CA ASN A 10 11.85 -3.69 -6.11
C ASN A 10 10.35 -3.44 -6.32
N LEU A 11 9.54 -4.50 -6.31
CA LEU A 11 8.08 -4.39 -6.47
C LEU A 11 7.45 -3.68 -5.26
N ASN A 12 7.77 -4.13 -4.04
CA ASN A 12 7.29 -3.47 -2.82
C ASN A 12 7.74 -2.01 -2.75
N ARG A 13 9.00 -1.73 -3.13
CA ARG A 13 9.54 -0.38 -3.24
C ARG A 13 8.78 0.45 -4.28
N MET A 14 8.53 -0.07 -5.48
CA MET A 14 7.74 0.62 -6.51
C MET A 14 6.33 0.92 -6.01
N LEU A 15 5.65 -0.04 -5.40
CA LEU A 15 4.28 0.14 -4.89
C LEU A 15 4.23 1.20 -3.78
N LEU A 16 5.10 1.09 -2.78
CA LEU A 16 5.21 2.07 -1.68
C LEU A 16 5.61 3.45 -2.20
N ARG A 17 6.46 3.53 -3.24
CA ARG A 17 6.87 4.78 -3.87
C ARG A 17 5.77 5.37 -4.73
N SER A 18 4.95 4.58 -5.41
CA SER A 18 3.78 5.08 -6.15
C SER A 18 2.74 5.70 -5.22
N ILE A 19 2.59 5.15 -4.01
CA ILE A 19 1.62 5.62 -3.01
C ILE A 19 2.19 6.82 -2.19
N GLY A 20 3.50 7.09 -2.25
CA GLY A 20 4.15 8.15 -1.47
C GLY A 20 4.45 7.78 -0.02
N LEU A 21 4.47 6.48 0.28
CA LEU A 21 4.80 5.91 1.58
C LEU A 21 6.27 5.53 1.71
N TRP A 22 7.04 5.57 0.62
CA TRP A 22 8.45 5.19 0.65
C TRP A 22 9.31 6.19 1.46
N PRO A 23 10.05 5.73 2.50
CA PRO A 23 10.75 6.62 3.43
C PRO A 23 12.01 7.28 2.84
N TYR A 24 12.66 6.67 1.84
CA TYR A 24 13.91 7.18 1.24
C TYR A 24 13.69 8.02 -0.03
N GLN A 25 12.51 8.62 -0.16
CA GLN A 25 12.17 9.47 -1.30
C GLN A 25 12.48 10.94 -1.01
N ASN A 26 12.76 11.72 -2.06
CA ASN A 26 12.82 13.18 -1.97
C ASN A 26 11.61 13.75 -1.22
N PRO A 27 11.81 14.55 -0.15
CA PRO A 27 10.71 14.98 0.74
C PRO A 27 9.64 15.79 0.01
N LYS A 28 10.00 16.51 -1.06
CA LYS A 28 9.06 17.21 -1.94
C LYS A 28 8.15 16.26 -2.72
N MET A 29 8.72 15.20 -3.31
CA MET A 29 7.94 14.20 -4.05
C MET A 29 7.04 13.39 -3.13
N MET A 30 7.51 13.08 -1.92
CA MET A 30 6.73 12.40 -0.90
C MET A 30 5.51 13.21 -0.46
N LYS A 31 5.69 14.51 -0.21
CA LYS A 31 4.56 15.41 0.08
C LYS A 31 3.58 15.47 -1.09
N PHE A 32 4.08 15.62 -2.31
CA PHE A 32 3.25 15.69 -3.51
C PHE A 32 2.39 14.44 -3.72
N GLN A 33 3.00 13.24 -3.63
CA GLN A 33 2.28 11.98 -3.75
C GLN A 33 1.27 11.78 -2.61
N ARG A 34 1.63 12.13 -1.37
CA ARG A 34 0.69 12.08 -0.25
C ARG A 34 -0.51 12.99 -0.49
N VAL A 35 -0.30 14.20 -1.00
CA VAL A 35 -1.38 15.13 -1.35
C VAL A 35 -2.28 14.54 -2.44
N ILE A 36 -1.70 14.01 -3.53
CA ILE A 36 -2.48 13.38 -4.61
C ILE A 36 -3.32 12.22 -4.06
N SER A 37 -2.71 11.30 -3.32
CA SER A 37 -3.39 10.15 -2.73
C SER A 37 -4.53 10.59 -1.80
N THR A 38 -4.31 11.61 -0.96
CA THR A 38 -5.36 12.18 -0.11
C THR A 38 -6.49 12.81 -0.93
N VAL A 39 -6.18 13.55 -1.99
CA VAL A 39 -7.18 14.15 -2.88
C VAL A 39 -8.05 13.08 -3.55
N ILE A 40 -7.45 11.98 -4.02
CA ILE A 40 -8.17 10.85 -4.63
C ILE A 40 -9.09 10.17 -3.60
N LEU A 41 -8.62 9.97 -2.37
CA LEU A 41 -9.44 9.37 -1.31
C LEU A 41 -10.62 10.27 -0.94
N VAL A 42 -10.37 11.57 -0.76
CA VAL A 42 -11.42 12.55 -0.44
C VAL A 42 -12.44 12.68 -1.58
N SER A 43 -11.99 12.73 -2.84
CA SER A 43 -12.91 12.79 -3.98
C SER A 43 -13.77 11.54 -4.09
N SER A 44 -13.22 10.36 -3.80
CA SER A 44 -13.97 9.10 -3.76
C SER A 44 -15.09 9.12 -2.72
N ILE A 45 -14.82 9.65 -1.52
CA ILE A 45 -15.84 9.82 -0.46
C ILE A 45 -16.91 10.84 -0.90
N ILE A 46 -16.50 11.97 -1.50
CA ILE A 46 -17.44 13.00 -1.98
C ILE A 46 -18.40 12.45 -3.02
N VAL A 47 -17.91 11.65 -3.98
CA VAL A 47 -18.76 11.00 -5.00
C VAL A 47 -19.74 10.02 -4.37
N GLN A 48 -19.33 9.26 -3.34
CA GLN A 48 -20.22 8.37 -2.61
C GLN A 48 -21.33 9.14 -1.87
N LEU A 49 -20.98 10.26 -1.21
CA LEU A 49 -21.94 11.13 -0.53
C LEU A 49 -22.89 11.83 -1.50
N LEU A 50 -22.41 12.29 -2.65
CA LEU A 50 -23.25 12.88 -3.70
C LEU A 50 -24.29 11.88 -4.21
N LYS A 51 -23.91 10.63 -4.47
CA LYS A 51 -24.87 9.58 -4.87
C LYS A 51 -25.95 9.35 -3.82
N PHE A 52 -25.60 9.47 -2.54
CA PHE A 52 -26.55 9.37 -1.44
C PHE A 52 -27.55 10.54 -1.42
N VAL A 53 -27.08 11.78 -1.63
CA VAL A 53 -27.92 12.99 -1.60
C VAL A 53 -28.84 13.10 -2.82
N THR A 54 -28.38 12.65 -3.99
CA THR A 54 -29.12 12.84 -5.26
C THR A 54 -30.22 11.79 -5.48
N THR A 55 -30.27 10.73 -4.68
CA THR A 55 -31.23 9.63 -4.87
C THR A 55 -32.29 9.65 -3.77
N GLU A 56 -33.56 9.43 -4.12
CA GLU A 56 -34.64 9.36 -3.13
C GLU A 56 -34.39 8.32 -2.05
N TYR A 57 -34.73 8.67 -0.81
CA TYR A 57 -34.37 7.96 0.41
C TYR A 57 -35.05 6.58 0.47
N SER A 58 -34.35 5.54 0.02
CA SER A 58 -34.76 4.14 0.18
C SER A 58 -33.73 3.36 1.02
N LEU A 59 -34.20 2.51 1.92
CA LEU A 59 -33.34 1.73 2.83
C LEU A 59 -32.38 0.80 2.07
N ASP A 60 -32.81 0.26 0.93
CA ASP A 60 -31.98 -0.58 0.05
C ASP A 60 -30.76 0.21 -0.49
N LEU A 61 -31.00 1.45 -0.92
CA LEU A 61 -29.95 2.32 -1.42
C LEU A 61 -28.99 2.75 -0.31
N LEU A 62 -29.50 3.00 0.89
CA LEU A 62 -28.68 3.29 2.07
C LEU A 62 -27.75 2.11 2.42
N LEU A 63 -28.28 0.88 2.46
CA LEU A 63 -27.48 -0.32 2.71
C LEU A 63 -26.40 -0.53 1.62
N LYS A 64 -26.76 -0.30 0.36
CA LYS A 64 -25.82 -0.41 -0.77
C LYS A 64 -24.69 0.62 -0.67
N VAL A 65 -25.01 1.88 -0.37
CA VAL A 65 -24.01 2.92 -0.17
C VAL A 65 -23.14 2.62 1.05
N LEU A 66 -23.72 2.18 2.16
CA LEU A 66 -22.96 1.80 3.36
C LEU A 66 -21.97 0.67 3.04
N SER A 67 -22.43 -0.37 2.33
CA SER A 67 -21.63 -1.52 1.93
C SER A 67 -20.41 -1.12 1.08
N PHE A 68 -20.55 -0.12 0.20
CA PHE A 68 -19.42 0.45 -0.55
C PHE A 68 -18.57 1.43 0.25
N THR A 69 -19.16 2.15 1.20
CA THR A 69 -18.46 3.19 1.98
C THR A 69 -17.59 2.57 3.08
N THR A 70 -18.04 1.48 3.71
CA THR A 70 -17.30 0.76 4.75
C THR A 70 -15.88 0.34 4.32
N PRO A 71 -15.66 -0.37 3.19
CA PRO A 71 -14.31 -0.71 2.75
C PRO A 71 -13.48 0.53 2.43
N CYS A 72 -14.07 1.57 1.82
CA CYS A 72 -13.39 2.83 1.56
C CYS A 72 -12.89 3.51 2.85
N MET A 73 -13.71 3.53 3.91
CA MET A 73 -13.28 4.04 5.22
C MET A 73 -12.13 3.23 5.79
N VAL A 74 -12.17 1.89 5.69
CA VAL A 74 -11.08 1.02 6.16
C VAL A 74 -9.77 1.31 5.40
N PHE A 75 -9.85 1.53 4.09
CA PHE A 75 -8.67 1.91 3.28
C PHE A 75 -8.11 3.27 3.71
N VAL A 76 -8.96 4.26 3.96
CA VAL A 76 -8.53 5.59 4.44
C VAL A 76 -7.86 5.49 5.81
N LEU A 77 -8.48 4.77 6.76
CA LEU A 77 -7.91 4.56 8.08
C LEU A 77 -6.55 3.86 8.00
N LYS A 78 -6.44 2.79 7.21
CA LYS A 78 -5.15 2.13 6.95
C LYS A 78 -4.12 3.09 6.37
N TYR A 79 -4.51 3.91 5.39
CA TYR A 79 -3.61 4.87 4.77
C TYR A 79 -3.12 5.93 5.77
N ILE A 80 -4.00 6.43 6.64
CA ILE A 80 -3.64 7.36 7.71
C ILE A 80 -2.70 6.67 8.72
N SER A 81 -3.01 5.46 9.16
CA SER A 81 -2.15 4.68 10.06
C SER A 81 -0.77 4.45 9.47
N PHE A 82 -0.67 4.15 8.17
CA PHE A 82 0.61 4.02 7.46
C PHE A 82 1.35 5.36 7.34
N CYS A 83 0.64 6.47 7.16
CA CYS A 83 1.26 7.81 7.13
C CYS A 83 1.82 8.22 8.49
N LEU A 84 1.10 7.92 9.59
CA LEU A 84 1.55 8.18 10.96
C LEU A 84 2.67 7.23 11.36
N GLY A 85 2.56 5.95 11.00
CA GLY A 85 3.56 4.92 11.21
C GLY A 85 4.73 4.97 10.23
N ALA A 86 4.89 6.04 9.44
CA ALA A 86 5.94 6.13 8.43
C ALA A 86 7.36 5.99 9.02
N GLU A 87 7.55 6.42 10.27
CA GLU A 87 8.80 6.22 11.01
C GLU A 87 9.00 4.75 11.41
N SER A 88 7.94 4.07 11.84
CA SER A 88 7.98 2.62 12.11
C SER A 88 8.27 1.81 10.84
N VAL A 89 7.66 2.18 9.70
CA VAL A 89 7.95 1.57 8.38
C VAL A 89 9.40 1.80 7.98
N ARG A 90 9.96 2.98 8.28
CA ARG A 90 11.37 3.27 8.05
C ARG A 90 12.27 2.38 8.92
N ASN A 91 12.00 2.27 10.22
CA ASN A 91 12.78 1.42 11.13
C ASN A 91 12.70 -0.06 10.72
N LEU A 92 11.53 -0.55 10.32
CA LEU A 92 11.37 -1.90 9.77
C LEU A 92 12.24 -2.10 8.53
N MET A 93 12.27 -1.13 7.63
CA MET A 93 13.10 -1.20 6.43
C MET A 93 14.60 -1.19 6.77
N GLU A 94 15.02 -0.37 7.74
CA GLU A 94 16.41 -0.33 8.22
C GLU A 94 16.82 -1.67 8.85
N ASN A 95 15.94 -2.28 9.65
CA ASN A 95 16.17 -3.59 10.24
C ASN A 95 16.30 -4.68 9.17
N VAL A 96 15.40 -4.71 8.18
CA VAL A 96 15.47 -5.68 7.08
C VAL A 96 16.76 -5.53 6.29
N VAL A 97 17.21 -4.29 6.03
CA VAL A 97 18.49 -4.05 5.34
C VAL A 97 19.67 -4.51 6.18
N ASN A 98 19.64 -4.27 7.48
CA ASN A 98 20.71 -4.65 8.39
C ASN A 98 20.80 -6.18 8.55
N GLU A 99 19.66 -6.84 8.76
CA GLU A 99 19.56 -8.30 8.81
C GLU A 99 20.04 -8.93 7.50
N TRP A 100 19.66 -8.40 6.35
CA TRP A 100 20.13 -8.89 5.05
C TRP A 100 21.64 -8.75 4.86
N ASN A 101 22.25 -7.68 5.37
CA ASN A 101 23.70 -7.51 5.28
C ASN A 101 24.45 -8.51 6.17
N ILE A 102 23.82 -8.98 7.25
CA ILE A 102 24.35 -9.98 8.18
C ILE A 102 24.11 -11.41 7.62
N LEU A 103 22.98 -11.63 6.97
CA LEU A 103 22.52 -12.93 6.48
C LEU A 103 23.02 -13.19 5.05
N ARG A 104 24.20 -13.82 4.95
CA ARG A 104 24.78 -14.37 3.70
C ARG A 104 24.80 -15.90 3.69
N THR A 105 23.74 -16.55 4.18
CA THR A 105 23.66 -18.01 4.19
C THR A 105 22.87 -18.50 2.98
N GLU A 106 23.44 -19.44 2.19
CA GLU A 106 22.82 -19.98 0.96
C GLU A 106 21.39 -20.54 1.18
N VAL A 107 21.12 -21.04 2.39
CA VAL A 107 19.82 -21.57 2.82
C VAL A 107 18.71 -20.51 2.79
N GLU A 108 19.01 -19.26 3.16
CA GLU A 108 18.00 -18.19 3.20
C GLU A 108 17.67 -17.68 1.80
N LEU A 109 18.66 -17.67 0.91
CA LEU A 109 18.46 -17.35 -0.50
C LEU A 109 17.48 -18.32 -1.18
N GLU A 110 17.52 -19.61 -0.85
CA GLU A 110 16.54 -20.59 -1.35
C GLU A 110 15.13 -20.30 -0.82
N ILE A 111 14.97 -19.95 0.45
CA ILE A 111 13.67 -19.63 1.05
C ILE A 111 13.04 -18.41 0.37
N ILE A 112 13.84 -17.36 0.12
CA ILE A 112 13.37 -16.13 -0.54
C ILE A 112 12.98 -16.39 -1.99
N LYS A 113 13.74 -17.23 -2.70
CA LYS A 113 13.43 -17.63 -4.07
C LYS A 113 12.08 -18.36 -4.12
N LYS A 114 11.86 -19.31 -3.21
CA LYS A 114 10.59 -20.02 -3.07
C LYS A 114 9.42 -19.09 -2.75
N GLN A 115 9.63 -18.07 -1.92
CA GLN A 115 8.57 -17.08 -1.67
C GLN A 115 8.33 -16.12 -2.83
N SER A 116 9.37 -15.78 -3.59
CA SER A 116 9.21 -14.96 -4.79
C SER A 116 8.34 -15.67 -5.85
N ASP A 117 8.49 -16.99 -6.00
CA ASP A 117 7.68 -17.80 -6.91
C ASP A 117 6.22 -17.89 -6.44
N LEU A 118 5.98 -18.04 -5.13
CA LEU A 118 4.64 -18.00 -4.56
C LEU A 118 3.97 -16.64 -4.77
N GLY A 119 4.67 -15.53 -4.53
CA GLY A 119 4.17 -14.18 -4.80
C GLY A 119 3.79 -13.97 -6.27
N ARG A 120 4.59 -14.52 -7.18
CA ARG A 120 4.32 -14.50 -8.62
C ARG A 120 3.08 -15.32 -8.98
N PHE A 121 2.91 -16.49 -8.37
CA PHE A 121 1.72 -17.32 -8.52
C PHE A 121 0.45 -16.61 -8.04
N TYR A 122 0.49 -15.99 -6.86
CA TYR A 122 -0.64 -15.19 -6.37
C TYR A 122 -0.96 -14.01 -7.28
N THR A 123 0.06 -13.32 -7.80
CA THR A 123 -0.14 -12.18 -8.71
C THR A 123 -0.81 -12.60 -10.01
N VAL A 124 -0.38 -13.73 -10.60
CA VAL A 124 -1.02 -14.31 -11.79
C VAL A 124 -2.46 -14.70 -11.49
N PHE A 125 -2.71 -15.39 -10.37
CA PHE A 125 -4.05 -15.79 -9.96
C PHE A 125 -4.99 -14.59 -9.78
N PHE A 126 -4.52 -13.51 -9.13
CA PHE A 126 -5.32 -12.31 -8.90
C PHE A 126 -5.54 -11.45 -10.16
N THR A 127 -4.69 -11.61 -11.19
CA THR A 127 -4.82 -10.85 -12.44
C THR A 127 -5.68 -11.58 -13.48
N LEU A 128 -5.77 -12.92 -13.40
CA LEU A 128 -6.56 -13.76 -14.31
C LEU A 128 -7.98 -14.05 -13.83
N ASN A 129 -8.35 -13.63 -12.62
CA ASN A 129 -9.66 -13.83 -12.00
C ASN A 129 -10.33 -12.46 -11.80
#